data_AF-A0A2S6C0H7-F1
#
_entry.id   AF-A0A2S6C0H7-F1
#
_cell.length_a   1.000
_cell.length_b   1.000
_cell.length_c   1.000
_cell.angle_alpha   90.00
_cell.angle_beta   90.00
_cell.angle_gamma   90.00
#
_symmetry.space_group_name_H-M   'P 1'
#
loop_
_entity.id
_entity.type
_entity.pdbx_description
1 polymer ?
#
loop_
_entity_poly.entity_id
_entity_poly.type
_entity_poly.pdbx_seq_one_letter_code
_entity_poly.pdbx_strand_id
1 'polypeptide(L)'
;MWRLAKWARTSAYTPPPLPYFPTITDRNGRHTTNEAKANALADHFFPPPIPADLNDIGHHIYPPELDIPQEVTPGDVAAVLKRLPPDKAPGPDGIPNRFLRECRGILARPLAALFQECLKRAYHPTPFRHANTVVLRKPGKPTYD
;
A
#
# COMPACT_ATOMS: atom_id res chain seq x y z
N MET A 1 -15.62 -11.16 -22.57
CA MET A 1 -14.53 -11.53 -23.49
C MET A 1 -13.11 -11.33 -22.92
N TRP A 2 -12.79 -10.21 -22.26
CA TRP A 2 -11.41 -9.93 -21.80
C TRP A 2 -10.83 -10.89 -20.74
N ARG A 3 -11.64 -11.34 -19.77
CA ARG A 3 -11.19 -12.28 -18.72
C ARG A 3 -10.83 -13.67 -19.27
N LEU A 4 -11.59 -14.15 -20.25
CA LEU A 4 -11.38 -15.45 -20.90
C LEU A 4 -10.09 -15.44 -21.75
N ALA A 5 -9.87 -14.36 -22.49
CA ALA A 5 -8.64 -14.17 -23.27
C ALA A 5 -7.39 -14.05 -22.38
N LYS A 6 -7.49 -13.47 -21.18
CA LYS A 6 -6.39 -13.43 -20.20
C LYS A 6 -6.09 -14.82 -19.62
N TRP A 7 -7.13 -15.59 -19.28
CA TRP A 7 -6.98 -16.96 -18.79
C TRP A 7 -6.30 -17.86 -19.82
N ALA A 8 -6.73 -17.79 -21.09
CA ALA A 8 -6.18 -18.60 -22.19
C ALA A 8 -4.71 -18.30 -22.55
N ARG A 9 -4.16 -17.14 -22.15
CA ARG A 9 -2.73 -16.80 -22.35
C ARG A 9 -1.82 -17.40 -21.28
N THR A 10 -2.40 -17.96 -20.23
CA THR A 10 -1.67 -18.60 -19.14
C THR A 10 -1.74 -20.08 -19.45
N SER A 11 -0.59 -20.76 -19.66
CA SER A 11 -0.58 -22.21 -19.83
C SER A 11 -1.16 -22.86 -18.56
N ALA A 12 -2.45 -23.15 -18.58
CA ALA A 12 -3.24 -23.51 -17.39
C ALA A 12 -2.83 -24.85 -16.76
N TYR A 13 -2.02 -25.63 -17.46
CA TYR A 13 -1.61 -26.99 -17.09
C TYR A 13 -0.11 -27.14 -16.77
N THR A 14 0.69 -26.10 -16.93
CA THR A 14 2.10 -26.11 -16.52
C THR A 14 2.22 -25.29 -15.25
N PRO A 15 2.80 -25.83 -14.15
CA PRO A 15 3.16 -24.99 -13.01
C PRO A 15 4.02 -23.85 -13.55
N PRO A 16 3.70 -22.58 -13.26
CA PRO A 16 4.57 -21.49 -13.64
C PRO A 16 5.95 -21.78 -13.06
N PRO A 17 7.05 -21.55 -13.82
CA PRO A 17 8.38 -21.68 -13.26
C PRO A 17 8.47 -20.80 -12.01
N LEU A 18 9.31 -21.21 -11.05
CA LEU A 18 9.53 -20.41 -9.85
C LEU A 18 9.79 -18.96 -10.27
N PRO A 19 9.15 -17.97 -9.60
CA PRO A 19 9.30 -16.58 -9.97
C PRO A 19 10.78 -16.19 -9.89
N TYR A 20 11.43 -16.13 -11.04
CA TYR A 20 12.82 -15.72 -11.15
C TYR A 20 12.86 -14.19 -11.20
N PHE A 21 13.43 -13.61 -10.13
CA PHE A 21 13.76 -12.19 -10.11
C PHE A 21 15.17 -12.00 -10.69
N PRO A 22 15.34 -11.23 -11.77
CA PRO A 22 16.64 -11.10 -12.45
C PRO A 22 17.70 -10.50 -11.54
N THR A 23 18.98 -10.69 -11.88
CA THR A 23 20.07 -9.93 -11.27
C THR A 23 19.82 -8.44 -11.48
N ILE A 24 19.97 -7.66 -10.41
CA ILE A 24 19.90 -6.19 -10.48
C ILE A 24 21.33 -5.67 -10.57
N THR A 25 21.55 -4.65 -11.39
CA THR A 25 22.83 -3.95 -11.45
C THR A 25 22.59 -2.47 -11.13
N ASP A 26 23.38 -1.91 -10.24
CA ASP A 26 23.37 -0.48 -9.89
C ASP A 26 24.81 0.06 -9.80
N ARG A 27 24.97 1.28 -9.28
CA ARG A 27 26.28 1.92 -9.05
C ARG A 27 27.21 1.14 -8.10
N ASN A 28 26.66 0.28 -7.26
CA ASN A 28 27.38 -0.52 -6.26
C ASN A 28 27.73 -1.93 -6.76
N GLY A 29 27.23 -2.32 -7.94
CA GLY A 29 27.58 -3.57 -8.61
C GLY A 29 26.39 -4.45 -8.93
N ARG A 30 26.61 -5.78 -8.97
CA ARG A 30 25.60 -6.80 -9.33
C ARG A 30 25.04 -7.50 -8.10
N HIS A 31 23.73 -7.51 -7.96
CA HIS A 31 22.99 -8.10 -6.84
C HIS A 31 22.31 -9.41 -7.26
N THR A 32 22.77 -10.54 -6.71
CA THR A 32 22.29 -11.88 -7.08
C THR A 32 21.37 -12.52 -6.04
N THR A 33 21.56 -12.25 -4.75
CA THR A 33 20.70 -12.76 -3.66
C THR A 33 19.41 -11.94 -3.55
N ASN A 34 18.34 -12.55 -3.03
CA ASN A 34 17.06 -11.84 -2.84
C ASN A 34 17.18 -10.68 -1.86
N GLU A 35 17.99 -10.84 -0.81
CA GLU A 35 18.25 -9.78 0.18
C GLU A 35 19.00 -8.60 -0.45
N ALA A 36 20.08 -8.85 -1.18
CA ALA A 36 20.84 -7.78 -1.85
C ALA A 36 19.96 -7.04 -2.87
N LYS A 37 19.13 -7.78 -3.63
CA LYS A 37 18.16 -7.19 -4.56
C LYS A 37 17.11 -6.34 -3.83
N ALA A 38 16.57 -6.82 -2.71
CA ALA A 38 15.58 -6.09 -1.94
C ALA A 38 16.16 -4.79 -1.37
N ASN A 39 17.38 -4.82 -0.84
CA ASN A 39 18.07 -3.64 -0.33
C ASN A 39 18.35 -2.62 -1.45
N ALA A 40 18.90 -3.07 -2.59
CA ALA A 40 19.15 -2.19 -3.74
C ALA A 40 17.87 -1.51 -4.25
N LEU A 41 16.75 -2.23 -4.27
CA LEU A 41 15.44 -1.68 -4.66
C LEU A 41 14.85 -0.75 -3.59
N ALA A 42 15.03 -1.07 -2.30
CA ALA A 42 14.58 -0.22 -1.21
C ALA A 42 15.30 1.13 -1.23
N ASP A 43 16.62 1.13 -1.39
CA ASP A 43 17.44 2.33 -1.52
C ASP A 43 17.00 3.18 -2.72
N HIS A 44 16.61 2.53 -3.83
CA HIS A 44 16.14 3.22 -5.03
C HIS A 44 14.72 3.78 -4.89
N PHE A 45 13.78 3.03 -4.29
CA PHE A 45 12.38 3.44 -4.15
C PHE A 45 12.15 4.45 -3.03
N PHE A 46 13.00 4.44 -1.99
CA PHE A 46 12.85 5.26 -0.80
C PHE A 46 14.14 6.05 -0.50
N PRO A 47 14.59 6.92 -1.42
CA PRO A 47 15.75 7.77 -1.15
C PRO A 47 15.48 8.70 0.04
N PRO A 48 16.52 9.14 0.76
CA PRO A 48 16.37 10.15 1.80
C PRO A 48 15.62 11.38 1.26
N PRO A 49 14.69 11.97 2.05
CA PRO A 49 13.95 13.14 1.62
C PRO A 49 14.92 14.29 1.36
N ILE A 50 14.77 14.93 0.20
CA ILE A 50 15.51 16.14 -0.14
C ILE A 50 14.96 17.26 0.75
N PRO A 51 15.80 18.07 1.42
CA PRO A 51 15.33 19.22 2.16
C PRO A 51 14.48 20.13 1.25
N ALA A 52 13.29 20.49 1.71
CA ALA A 52 12.45 21.43 0.99
C ALA A 52 13.14 22.81 1.01
N ASP A 53 13.26 23.43 -0.16
CA ASP A 53 13.55 24.87 -0.23
C ASP A 53 12.29 25.61 0.20
N LEU A 54 12.41 26.47 1.22
CA LEU A 54 11.29 27.24 1.79
C LEU A 54 11.36 28.72 1.38
N ASN A 55 12.28 29.11 0.51
CA ASN A 55 12.50 30.51 0.13
C ASN A 55 11.30 31.12 -0.62
N ASP A 56 10.45 30.30 -1.23
CA ASP A 56 9.30 30.71 -2.04
C ASP A 56 7.98 30.85 -1.25
N ILE A 57 7.93 30.40 0.01
CA ILE A 57 6.71 30.39 0.84
C ILE A 57 6.64 31.49 1.91
N GLY A 58 7.69 32.29 2.11
CA GLY A 58 7.81 33.24 3.22
C GLY A 58 6.73 34.35 3.31
N HIS A 59 5.99 34.59 2.22
CA HIS A 59 4.90 35.58 2.18
C HIS A 59 3.54 34.98 1.81
N HIS A 60 3.41 33.65 1.79
CA HIS A 60 2.16 33.01 1.41
C HIS A 60 1.11 33.19 2.50
N ILE A 61 0.00 33.87 2.17
CA ILE A 61 -1.17 33.97 3.05
C ILE A 61 -2.06 32.76 2.75
N TYR A 62 -2.08 31.79 3.68
CA TYR A 62 -3.00 30.66 3.57
C TYR A 62 -4.44 31.13 3.80
N PRO A 63 -5.42 30.54 3.09
CA PRO A 63 -6.82 30.77 3.41
C PRO A 63 -7.12 30.27 4.84
N PRO A 64 -8.23 30.73 5.45
CA PRO A 64 -8.70 30.16 6.71
C PRO A 64 -8.78 28.64 6.63
N GLU A 65 -8.53 28.00 7.77
CA GLU A 65 -8.64 26.55 7.89
C GLU A 65 -10.04 26.08 7.44
N LEU A 66 -10.07 24.98 6.70
CA LEU A 66 -11.33 24.37 6.32
C LEU A 66 -11.97 23.75 7.56
N ASP A 67 -13.24 24.09 7.80
CA ASP A 67 -14.04 23.43 8.82
C ASP A 67 -14.45 22.04 8.32
N ILE A 68 -13.60 21.06 8.62
CA ILE A 68 -13.81 19.66 8.26
C ILE A 68 -14.36 18.94 9.49
N PRO A 69 -15.56 18.33 9.41
CA PRO A 69 -16.10 17.52 10.49
C PRO A 69 -15.11 16.44 10.94
N GLN A 70 -14.75 16.47 12.23
CA GLN A 70 -13.83 15.51 12.86
C GLN A 70 -14.56 14.32 13.50
N GLU A 71 -15.88 14.24 13.30
CA GLU A 71 -16.69 13.14 13.81
C GLU A 71 -16.55 11.90 12.91
N VAL A 72 -16.24 10.76 13.51
CA VAL A 72 -16.21 9.47 12.82
C VAL A 72 -17.39 8.64 13.30
N THR A 73 -18.38 8.42 12.43
CA THR A 73 -19.55 7.62 12.80
C THR A 73 -19.34 6.14 12.44
N PRO A 74 -20.03 5.21 13.13
CA PRO A 74 -20.09 3.81 12.70
C PRO A 74 -20.64 3.65 11.28
N GLY A 75 -21.53 4.55 10.83
CA GLY A 75 -22.06 4.57 9.47
C GLY A 75 -20.98 4.81 8.43
N ASP A 76 -20.10 5.78 8.67
CA ASP A 76 -18.97 6.11 7.80
C ASP A 76 -18.02 4.93 7.67
N VAL A 77 -17.65 4.34 8.81
CA VAL A 77 -16.76 3.17 8.84
C VAL A 77 -17.41 1.99 8.12
N ALA A 78 -18.68 1.69 8.39
CA ALA A 78 -19.39 0.60 7.71
C ALA A 78 -19.44 0.81 6.18
N ALA A 79 -19.63 2.06 5.72
CA ALA A 79 -19.64 2.40 4.30
C ALA A 79 -18.26 2.21 3.66
N VAL A 80 -17.19 2.60 4.35
CA VAL A 80 -15.80 2.38 3.90
C VAL A 80 -15.50 0.88 3.84
N LEU A 81 -15.79 0.12 4.90
CA LEU A 81 -15.58 -1.32 4.95
C LEU A 81 -16.33 -2.04 3.83
N LYS A 82 -17.56 -1.61 3.52
CA LYS A 82 -18.36 -2.17 2.41
C LYS A 82 -17.70 -1.97 1.04
N ARG A 83 -16.98 -0.86 0.85
CA ARG A 83 -16.33 -0.48 -0.42
C ARG A 83 -14.92 -1.06 -0.58
N LEU A 84 -14.36 -1.69 0.46
CA LEU A 84 -13.04 -2.31 0.37
C LEU A 84 -13.00 -3.36 -0.75
N PRO A 85 -11.99 -3.31 -1.65
CA PRO A 85 -11.79 -4.36 -2.64
C PRO A 85 -11.40 -5.66 -1.91
N PRO A 86 -12.18 -6.76 -2.04
CA PRO A 86 -12.06 -7.93 -1.16
C PRO A 86 -10.79 -8.73 -1.38
N ASP A 87 -10.25 -8.73 -2.60
CA ASP A 87 -9.15 -9.59 -3.04
C ASP A 87 -7.82 -8.83 -3.14
N LYS A 88 -7.65 -7.82 -2.30
CA LYS A 88 -6.36 -7.13 -2.10
C LYS A 88 -5.51 -7.92 -1.11
N ALA A 89 -4.19 -7.86 -1.30
CA ALA A 89 -3.25 -8.46 -0.36
C ALA A 89 -3.45 -7.85 1.05
N PRO A 90 -3.43 -8.68 2.11
CA PRO A 90 -3.51 -8.17 3.48
C PRO A 90 -2.25 -7.37 3.84
N GLY A 91 -2.38 -6.55 4.88
CA GLY A 91 -1.24 -5.87 5.48
C GLY A 91 -0.36 -6.82 6.31
N PRO A 92 0.60 -6.27 7.08
CA PRO A 92 1.44 -7.05 8.00
C PRO A 92 0.65 -7.84 9.06
N ASP A 93 -0.59 -7.42 9.36
CA ASP A 93 -1.50 -8.09 10.29
C ASP A 93 -2.11 -9.39 9.73
N GLY A 94 -1.99 -9.64 8.43
CA GLY A 94 -2.58 -10.80 7.76
C GLY A 94 -4.10 -10.76 7.62
N ILE A 95 -4.77 -9.65 7.98
CA ILE A 95 -6.24 -9.56 7.96
C ILE A 95 -6.72 -9.23 6.53
N PRO A 96 -7.49 -10.10 5.87
CA PRO A 96 -7.96 -9.82 4.51
C PRO A 96 -9.08 -8.78 4.50
N ASN A 97 -9.11 -7.93 3.45
CA ASN A 97 -10.21 -6.98 3.24
C ASN A 97 -11.58 -7.65 3.20
N ARG A 98 -11.67 -8.87 2.66
CA ARG A 98 -12.90 -9.66 2.66
C ARG A 98 -13.44 -9.87 4.07
N PHE A 99 -12.59 -10.22 5.04
CA PHE A 99 -12.99 -10.38 6.43
C PHE A 99 -13.57 -9.07 6.99
N LEU A 100 -12.85 -7.95 6.82
CA LEU A 100 -13.30 -6.64 7.28
C LEU A 100 -14.67 -6.25 6.70
N ARG A 101 -14.90 -6.58 5.42
CA ARG A 101 -16.14 -6.29 4.72
C ARG A 101 -17.32 -7.14 5.20
N GLU A 102 -17.12 -8.45 5.35
CA GLU A 102 -18.18 -9.36 5.81
C GLU A 102 -18.52 -9.11 7.29
N CYS A 103 -17.52 -8.81 8.13
CA CYS A 103 -17.69 -8.54 9.56
C CYS A 103 -18.01 -7.06 9.88
N ARG A 104 -18.25 -6.21 8.88
CA ARG A 104 -18.47 -4.76 9.06
C ARG A 104 -19.56 -4.41 10.08
N GLY A 105 -20.60 -5.23 10.20
CA GLY A 105 -21.71 -4.99 11.14
C GLY A 105 -21.27 -5.02 12.61
N ILE A 106 -20.22 -5.78 12.91
CA ILE A 106 -19.64 -5.90 14.26
C ILE A 106 -18.45 -4.94 14.41
N LEU A 107 -17.66 -4.77 13.35
CA LEU A 107 -16.42 -3.97 13.39
C LEU A 107 -16.64 -2.45 13.32
N ALA A 108 -17.74 -1.99 12.72
CA ALA A 108 -17.94 -0.56 12.47
C ALA A 108 -17.92 0.29 13.74
N ARG A 109 -18.61 -0.14 14.80
CA ARG A 109 -18.67 0.60 16.06
C ARG A 109 -17.32 0.71 16.79
N PRO A 110 -16.60 -0.40 17.08
CA PRO A 110 -15.31 -0.32 17.76
C PRO A 110 -14.26 0.44 16.93
N LEU A 111 -14.25 0.28 15.61
CA LEU A 111 -13.33 1.01 14.74
C LEU A 111 -13.64 2.52 14.70
N ALA A 112 -14.92 2.91 14.66
CA ALA A 112 -15.29 4.33 14.74
C ALA A 112 -14.81 4.97 16.04
N ALA A 113 -15.02 4.29 17.18
CA ALA A 113 -14.52 4.78 18.47
C ALA A 113 -12.98 4.91 18.49
N LEU A 114 -12.26 3.93 17.94
CA LEU A 114 -10.81 3.97 17.82
C LEU A 114 -10.34 5.16 16.96
N PHE A 115 -10.90 5.31 15.76
CA PHE A 115 -10.51 6.38 14.84
C PHE A 115 -10.88 7.77 15.36
N GLN A 116 -12.03 7.90 16.04
CA GLN A 116 -12.41 9.14 16.69
C GLN A 116 -11.38 9.58 17.74
N GLU A 117 -10.90 8.66 18.58
CA GLU A 117 -9.88 8.96 19.57
C GLU A 117 -8.51 9.25 18.94
N CYS A 118 -8.17 8.58 17.83
CA CYS A 118 -6.98 8.90 17.04
C CYS A 118 -7.01 10.35 16.53
N LEU A 119 -8.13 10.78 15.92
CA LEU A 119 -8.30 12.14 15.42
C LEU A 119 -8.25 13.18 16.55
N LYS A 120 -9.00 12.97 17.63
CA LYS A 120 -9.01 13.89 18.79
C LYS A 120 -7.63 14.12 19.39
N ARG A 121 -6.77 13.10 19.36
CA ARG A 121 -5.42 13.14 19.93
C ARG A 121 -4.35 13.50 18.92
N ALA A 122 -4.71 13.76 17.66
CA ALA A 122 -3.78 13.87 16.54
C ALA A 122 -2.75 12.72 16.52
N TYR A 123 -3.21 11.50 16.82
CA TYR A 123 -2.36 10.33 17.01
C TYR A 123 -2.60 9.29 15.92
N HIS A 124 -1.51 8.89 15.25
CA HIS A 124 -1.54 7.78 14.31
C HIS A 124 -0.97 6.51 14.96
N PRO A 125 -1.75 5.43 15.19
CA PRO A 125 -1.26 4.22 15.84
C PRO A 125 -0.03 3.61 15.19
N THR A 126 0.96 3.20 15.99
CA THR A 126 2.20 2.58 15.51
C THR A 126 1.96 1.39 14.57
N PRO A 127 1.00 0.47 14.83
CA PRO A 127 0.72 -0.62 13.89
C PRO A 127 0.29 -0.14 12.50
N PHE A 128 -0.37 1.02 12.38
CA PHE A 128 -0.84 1.58 11.10
C PHE A 128 0.26 2.35 10.34
N ARG A 129 1.46 2.47 10.92
CA ARG A 129 2.63 3.10 10.28
C ARG A 129 3.48 2.11 9.48
N HIS A 130 3.15 0.82 9.55
CA HIS A 130 3.92 -0.24 8.91
C HIS A 130 3.23 -0.73 7.65
N ALA A 131 4.01 -0.92 6.58
CA ALA A 131 3.54 -1.47 5.31
C ALA A 131 4.60 -2.40 4.72
N ASN A 132 4.14 -3.42 3.99
CA ASN A 132 5.02 -4.33 3.26
C ASN A 132 5.09 -3.90 1.78
N THR A 133 6.29 -3.58 1.32
CA THR A 133 6.56 -3.31 -0.10
C THR A 133 7.06 -4.59 -0.76
N VAL A 134 6.30 -5.11 -1.73
CA VAL A 134 6.66 -6.33 -2.47
C VAL A 134 6.94 -5.96 -3.92
N VAL A 135 8.13 -6.31 -4.40
CA VAL A 135 8.54 -6.04 -5.78
C VAL A 135 8.22 -7.24 -6.66
N LEU A 136 7.35 -7.03 -7.65
CA LEU A 136 6.91 -8.07 -8.57
C LEU A 136 7.42 -7.79 -9.99
N ARG A 137 7.98 -8.81 -10.61
CA ARG A 137 8.33 -8.77 -12.03
C ARG A 137 7.06 -8.72 -12.89
N LYS A 138 7.01 -7.77 -13.82
CA LYS A 138 5.94 -7.60 -14.81
C LYS A 138 5.98 -8.79 -15.78
N PRO A 139 4.85 -9.46 -16.02
CA PRO A 139 4.77 -10.52 -17.02
C PRO A 139 5.22 -10.04 -18.40
N GLY A 140 5.96 -10.86 -19.14
CA GLY A 140 6.39 -10.56 -20.50
C GLY A 140 7.55 -9.57 -20.64
N LYS A 141 8.12 -9.07 -19.54
CA LYS A 141 9.33 -8.23 -19.56
C LYS A 141 10.54 -9.03 -19.05
N PRO A 142 11.38 -9.61 -19.94
CA PRO A 142 12.56 -10.38 -19.55
C PRO A 142 13.62 -9.51 -18.88
N THR A 143 13.78 -8.27 -19.34
CA THR A 143 14.70 -7.27 -18.81
C THR A 143 13.97 -5.96 -18.49
N TYR A 144 14.59 -5.15 -17.64
CA TYR A 144 14.19 -3.79 -17.31
C TYR A 144 15.39 -2.89 -17.62
N ASP A 145 15.69 -2.79 -18.91
CA ASP A 145 16.69 -1.86 -19.44
C ASP A 145 16.08 -0.46 -19.61
#